data_AF-A0A2A3ENF0-F1
#
_entry.id   AF-A0A2A3ENF0-F1
#
_cell.length_a   1.000
_cell.length_b   1.000
_cell.length_c   1.000
_cell.angle_alpha   90.00
_cell.angle_beta   90.00
_cell.angle_gamma   90.00
#
_symmetry.space_group_name_H-M   'P 1'
#
loop_
_entity.id
_entity.type
_entity.pdbx_description
1 polymer ?
#
loop_
_entity_poly.entity_id
_entity_poly.type
_entity_poly.pdbx_seq_one_letter_code
_entity_poly.pdbx_strand_id
1 'polypeptide(L)'
;MLPHNMMGLTDEQVEELKLKDEWGEKCVPMGGWTFNKDVIGRRNGKQPNTKMQEVLKKTIEEARAMVSKKLIQQEKLVTQKTVQEALDILRGAVMIVYPMGLPPHDVIQQEFENTEDLSGTQASLEDYLGMNEKTKIIVKLQKRGAGKPAREPLMSEEERKQLMLHAYRRQEQLKVSF
;
A
#
# COMPACT_ATOMS: atom_id res chain seq x y z
N MET A 1 -6.44 4.13 15.54
CA MET A 1 -6.11 2.70 15.31
C MET A 1 -5.70 2.00 16.59
N LEU A 2 -5.88 0.68 16.71
CA LEU A 2 -5.31 -0.10 17.82
C LEU A 2 -3.78 -0.26 17.63
N PRO A 3 -3.00 -0.25 18.72
CA PRO A 3 -1.58 -0.58 18.68
C PRO A 3 -1.28 -1.97 18.09
N HIS A 4 -0.11 -2.14 17.46
CA HIS A 4 0.30 -3.39 16.80
C HIS A 4 0.25 -4.62 17.71
N ASN A 5 0.57 -4.46 18.99
CA ASN A 5 0.53 -5.52 20.01
C ASN A 5 -0.89 -5.93 20.42
N MET A 6 -1.93 -5.20 20.03
CA MET A 6 -3.33 -5.49 20.33
C MET A 6 -4.12 -5.93 19.09
N MET A 7 -3.56 -5.75 17.89
CA MET A 7 -4.27 -6.01 16.65
C MET A 7 -4.41 -7.53 16.42
N GLY A 8 -5.65 -8.00 16.22
CA GLY A 8 -5.94 -9.42 15.96
C GLY A 8 -6.00 -10.32 17.20
N LEU A 9 -5.87 -9.77 18.40
CA LEU A 9 -6.17 -10.49 19.65
C LEU A 9 -7.67 -10.50 19.92
N THR A 10 -8.15 -11.56 20.59
CA THR A 10 -9.53 -11.59 21.11
C THR A 10 -9.65 -10.73 22.37
N ASP A 11 -10.87 -10.30 22.69
CA ASP A 11 -11.16 -9.51 23.90
C ASP A 11 -10.64 -10.24 25.17
N GLU A 12 -10.76 -11.57 25.23
CA GLU A 12 -10.26 -12.43 26.31
C GLU A 12 -8.72 -12.41 26.42
N GLN A 13 -8.01 -12.50 25.29
CA GLN A 13 -6.54 -12.45 25.27
C GLN A 13 -6.01 -11.07 25.69
N VAL A 14 -6.72 -10.00 25.34
CA VAL A 14 -6.38 -8.63 25.74
C VAL A 14 -6.52 -8.46 27.25
N GLU A 15 -7.58 -9.00 27.85
CA GLU A 15 -7.77 -8.99 29.31
C GLU A 15 -6.71 -9.82 30.05
N GLU A 16 -6.39 -11.01 29.53
CA GLU A 16 -5.40 -11.92 30.12
C GLU A 16 -3.99 -11.31 30.10
N LEU A 17 -3.63 -10.66 28.99
CA LEU A 17 -2.36 -9.95 28.80
C LEU A 17 -2.36 -8.54 29.42
N LYS A 18 -3.50 -8.08 29.97
CA LYS A 18 -3.70 -6.75 30.57
C LYS A 18 -3.24 -5.60 29.66
N LEU A 19 -3.43 -5.76 28.35
CA LEU A 19 -3.04 -4.77 27.36
C LEU A 19 -4.04 -3.59 27.41
N LYS A 20 -3.51 -2.36 27.40
CA LYS A 20 -4.31 -1.14 27.42
C LYS A 20 -4.02 -0.29 26.19
N ASP A 21 -5.08 0.27 25.61
CA ASP A 21 -4.97 1.25 24.51
C ASP A 21 -4.67 2.64 25.09
N GLU A 22 -3.38 2.94 25.27
CA GLU A 22 -2.90 4.24 25.76
C GLU A 22 -3.30 5.41 24.84
N TRP A 23 -3.42 5.14 23.54
CA TRP A 23 -3.77 6.15 22.54
C TRP A 23 -5.27 6.40 22.46
N GLY A 24 -6.08 5.42 22.84
CA GLY A 24 -7.53 5.56 22.91
C GLY A 24 -8.00 6.64 23.88
N GLU A 25 -7.23 6.96 24.93
CA GLU A 25 -7.55 8.04 25.88
C GLU A 25 -6.96 9.39 25.47
N LYS A 26 -5.86 9.38 24.73
CA LYS A 26 -5.16 10.60 24.28
C LYS A 26 -5.78 11.19 23.01
N CYS A 27 -6.15 10.34 22.06
CA CYS A 27 -6.69 10.73 20.75
C CYS A 27 -8.23 10.75 20.77
N VAL A 28 -8.81 11.62 21.60
CA VAL A 28 -10.27 11.76 21.72
C VAL A 28 -10.76 12.81 20.72
N PRO A 29 -11.81 12.50 19.93
CA PRO A 29 -12.35 13.47 19.01
C PRO A 29 -13.06 14.62 19.72
N MET A 30 -13.03 15.80 19.10
CA MET A 30 -13.70 17.00 19.58
C MET A 30 -15.22 16.75 19.64
N GLY A 31 -15.81 16.97 20.82
CA GLY A 31 -17.24 16.73 21.04
C GLY A 31 -17.62 15.29 21.38
N GLY A 32 -16.64 14.44 21.73
CA GLY A 32 -16.87 13.08 22.22
C GLY A 32 -17.00 12.03 21.11
N TRP A 33 -17.17 10.78 21.51
CA TRP A 33 -17.21 9.62 20.61
C TRP A 33 -18.40 8.71 20.90
N THR A 34 -18.83 7.98 19.88
CA THR A 34 -19.81 6.90 19.96
C THR A 34 -19.11 5.57 19.75
N PHE A 35 -19.50 4.54 20.52
CA PHE A 35 -18.91 3.22 20.36
C PHE A 35 -19.48 2.50 19.14
N ASN A 36 -18.59 2.03 18.27
CA ASN A 36 -18.93 1.16 17.15
C ASN A 36 -17.87 0.05 17.05
N LYS A 37 -18.24 -1.18 17.44
CA LYS A 37 -17.29 -2.29 17.52
C LYS A 37 -16.78 -2.65 16.13
N ASP A 38 -15.46 -2.71 15.98
CA ASP A 38 -14.81 -3.16 14.76
C ASP A 38 -14.79 -4.69 14.72
N VAL A 39 -15.43 -5.28 13.70
CA VAL A 39 -15.48 -6.73 13.50
C VAL A 39 -14.07 -7.31 13.23
N ILE A 40 -13.18 -6.52 12.63
CA ILE A 40 -11.83 -6.94 12.25
C ILE A 40 -10.82 -6.67 13.37
N GLY A 41 -11.18 -5.87 14.38
CA GLY A 41 -10.30 -5.55 15.51
C GLY A 41 -9.06 -4.73 15.13
N ARG A 42 -9.14 -3.90 14.10
CA ARG A 42 -8.06 -2.96 13.72
C ARG A 42 -8.22 -1.60 14.40
N ARG A 43 -9.45 -1.17 14.62
CA ARG A 43 -9.79 0.11 15.25
C ARG A 43 -10.29 -0.14 16.67
N ASN A 44 -10.12 0.86 17.53
CA ASN A 44 -10.58 0.83 18.92
C ASN A 44 -12.10 1.08 19.07
N GLY A 45 -12.82 1.28 17.97
CA GLY A 45 -14.26 1.52 17.95
C GLY A 45 -14.72 2.88 18.47
N LYS A 46 -13.80 3.81 18.79
CA LYS A 46 -14.14 5.18 19.20
C LYS A 46 -14.39 6.06 17.99
N GLN A 47 -15.63 6.07 17.51
CA GLN A 47 -16.03 6.84 16.33
C GLN A 47 -16.38 8.29 16.69
N PRO A 48 -15.97 9.31 15.91
CA PRO A 48 -16.39 10.70 16.12
C PRO A 48 -17.89 10.89 16.05
N ASN A 49 -18.41 11.95 16.65
CA ASN A 49 -19.83 12.30 16.57
C ASN A 49 -20.29 12.58 15.13
N THR A 50 -21.59 12.48 14.85
CA THR A 50 -22.18 12.63 13.50
C THR A 50 -21.77 13.93 12.82
N LYS A 51 -21.78 15.05 13.55
CA LYS A 51 -21.34 16.36 13.06
C LYS A 51 -19.87 16.37 12.62
N MET A 52 -18.98 15.74 13.38
CA MET A 52 -17.55 15.66 13.02
C MET A 52 -17.30 14.73 11.84
N GLN A 53 -18.07 13.66 11.72
CA GLN A 53 -18.05 12.81 10.53
C GLN A 53 -18.49 13.58 9.28
N GLU A 54 -19.51 14.44 9.39
CA GLU A 54 -19.94 15.29 8.27
C GLU A 54 -18.85 16.27 7.84
N VAL A 55 -18.11 16.86 8.78
CA VAL A 55 -16.96 17.72 8.47
C VAL A 55 -15.94 16.95 7.64
N LEU A 56 -15.53 15.76 8.09
CA LEU A 56 -14.57 14.92 7.36
C LEU A 56 -15.08 14.52 5.97
N LYS A 57 -16.35 14.14 5.85
CA LYS A 57 -16.95 13.77 4.56
C LYS A 57 -16.94 14.94 3.59
N LYS A 58 -17.33 16.14 4.03
CA LYS A 58 -17.31 17.36 3.21
C LYS A 58 -15.90 17.71 2.74
N THR A 59 -14.91 17.64 3.63
CA THR A 59 -13.51 17.95 3.27
C THR A 59 -12.92 16.91 2.30
N ILE A 60 -13.33 15.64 2.41
CA ILE A 60 -12.94 14.60 1.44
C ILE A 60 -13.54 14.87 0.06
N GLU A 61 -14.81 15.27 0.00
CA GLU A 61 -15.48 15.62 -1.26
C GLU A 61 -14.82 16.82 -1.94
N GLU A 62 -14.45 17.84 -1.15
CA GLU A 62 -13.72 19.02 -1.62
C GLU A 62 -12.32 18.66 -2.14
N ALA A 63 -11.54 17.91 -1.37
CA ALA A 63 -10.22 17.44 -1.79
C ALA A 63 -10.31 16.58 -3.07
N ARG A 64 -11.31 15.69 -3.18
CA ARG A 64 -11.56 14.92 -4.39
C ARG A 64 -11.92 15.79 -5.58
N ALA A 65 -12.72 16.84 -5.39
CA ALA A 65 -13.08 17.76 -6.46
C ALA A 65 -11.85 18.47 -7.05
N MET A 66 -10.90 18.86 -6.19
CA MET A 66 -9.65 19.53 -6.59
C MET A 66 -8.69 18.67 -7.41
N VAL A 67 -8.76 17.34 -7.31
CA VAL A 67 -7.91 16.40 -8.06
C VAL A 67 -8.74 15.59 -9.07
N SER A 68 -10.02 15.92 -9.25
CA SER A 68 -10.91 15.12 -10.07
C SER A 68 -10.56 15.18 -11.57
N LYS A 69 -10.78 14.07 -12.27
CA LYS A 69 -10.64 13.98 -13.74
C LYS A 69 -11.55 14.97 -14.49
N LYS A 70 -12.60 15.49 -13.83
CA LYS A 70 -13.51 16.50 -14.39
C LYS A 70 -12.80 17.82 -14.71
N LEU A 71 -11.71 18.13 -14.02
CA LEU A 71 -10.92 19.33 -14.27
C LEU A 71 -10.26 19.35 -15.65
N ILE A 72 -10.00 18.16 -16.22
CA ILE A 72 -9.44 18.02 -17.57
C ILE A 72 -10.43 18.57 -18.61
N GLN A 73 -11.72 18.31 -18.44
CA GLN A 73 -12.77 18.84 -19.33
C GLN A 73 -12.93 20.36 -19.21
N GLN A 74 -12.47 20.94 -18.10
CA GLN A 74 -12.48 22.38 -17.83
C GLN A 74 -11.14 23.04 -18.19
N GLU A 75 -10.22 22.31 -18.83
CA GLU A 75 -8.85 22.74 -19.15
C GLU A 75 -8.07 23.32 -17.97
N LYS A 76 -8.42 22.93 -16.73
CA LYS A 76 -7.74 23.39 -15.53
C LYS A 76 -6.57 22.47 -15.23
N LEU A 77 -5.36 23.03 -15.24
CA LEU A 77 -4.14 22.32 -14.90
C LEU A 77 -4.07 22.04 -13.40
N VAL A 78 -3.81 20.79 -13.02
CA VAL A 78 -3.51 20.40 -11.64
C VAL A 78 -2.00 20.52 -11.44
N THR A 79 -1.58 21.34 -10.48
CA THR A 79 -0.17 21.53 -10.14
C THR A 79 0.15 20.88 -8.79
N GLN A 80 1.44 20.66 -8.50
CA GLN A 80 1.88 20.14 -7.20
C GLN A 80 1.38 21.01 -6.03
N LYS A 81 1.25 22.33 -6.23
CA LYS A 81 0.70 23.26 -5.24
C LYS A 81 -0.76 22.94 -4.91
N THR A 82 -1.58 22.67 -5.93
CA THR A 82 -2.99 22.30 -5.76
C THR A 82 -3.14 20.99 -4.99
N VAL A 83 -2.24 20.03 -5.22
CA VAL A 83 -2.21 18.77 -4.47
C VAL A 83 -1.82 19.01 -3.00
N GLN A 84 -0.81 19.87 -2.77
CA GLN A 84 -0.40 20.24 -1.42
C GLN A 84 -1.53 20.95 -0.65
N GLU A 85 -2.24 21.88 -1.29
CA GLU A 85 -3.42 22.54 -0.73
C GLU A 85 -4.51 21.53 -0.37
N ALA A 86 -4.77 20.52 -1.22
CA ALA A 86 -5.70 19.45 -0.91
C ALA A 86 -5.29 18.62 0.32
N LEU A 87 -4.01 18.30 0.45
CA LEU A 87 -3.47 17.61 1.62
C LEU A 87 -3.59 18.48 2.88
N ASP A 88 -3.33 19.78 2.78
CA ASP A 88 -3.38 20.70 3.91
C ASP A 88 -4.83 20.91 4.41
N ILE A 89 -5.83 20.93 3.51
CA ILE A 89 -7.25 20.91 3.89
C ILE A 89 -7.58 19.64 4.68
N LEU A 90 -7.12 18.47 4.22
CA LEU A 90 -7.35 17.20 4.92
C LEU A 90 -6.67 17.16 6.30
N ARG A 91 -5.43 17.66 6.40
CA ARG A 91 -4.72 17.81 7.68
C ARG A 91 -5.46 18.74 8.64
N GLY A 92 -5.94 19.88 8.14
CA GLY A 92 -6.76 20.81 8.91
C GLY A 92 -8.05 20.16 9.43
N ALA A 93 -8.74 19.39 8.59
CA ALA A 93 -9.95 18.66 8.97
C ALA A 93 -9.67 17.64 10.08
N VAL A 94 -8.55 16.91 9.99
CA VAL A 94 -8.14 15.95 11.03
C VAL A 94 -7.79 16.67 12.33
N MET A 95 -7.11 17.83 12.30
CA MET A 95 -6.86 18.63 13.51
C MET A 95 -8.15 19.13 14.16
N ILE A 96 -9.17 19.48 13.38
CA ILE A 96 -10.47 19.91 13.92
C ILE A 96 -11.16 18.75 14.64
N VAL A 97 -11.17 17.57 14.04
CA VAL A 97 -11.83 16.42 14.65
C VAL A 97 -11.00 15.81 15.78
N TYR A 98 -9.68 15.79 15.66
CA TYR A 98 -8.74 15.22 16.61
C TYR A 98 -7.66 16.25 16.98
N PRO A 99 -7.94 17.14 17.95
CA PRO A 99 -7.02 18.23 18.31
C PRO A 99 -5.70 17.74 18.91
N MET A 100 -5.69 16.56 19.53
CA MET A 100 -4.49 15.92 20.08
C MET A 100 -3.75 15.05 19.05
N GLY A 101 -4.16 15.13 17.78
CA GLY A 101 -3.64 14.30 16.70
C GLY A 101 -4.19 12.88 16.69
N LEU A 102 -3.73 12.11 15.71
CA LEU A 102 -3.99 10.68 15.61
C LEU A 102 -2.85 9.90 16.31
N PRO A 103 -3.02 8.59 16.48
CA PRO A 103 -1.92 7.73 16.93
C PRO A 103 -0.83 7.60 15.84
N PRO A 104 0.46 7.52 16.21
CA PRO A 104 1.58 7.48 15.25
C PRO A 104 1.60 6.21 14.39
N HIS A 105 0.94 5.14 14.83
CA HIS A 105 0.75 3.90 14.07
C HIS A 105 -0.53 3.91 13.22
N ASP A 106 -1.24 5.03 13.14
CA ASP A 106 -2.41 5.17 12.28
C ASP A 106 -1.98 5.49 10.85
N VAL A 107 -2.53 4.76 9.88
CA VAL A 107 -2.24 4.88 8.44
C VAL A 107 -2.41 6.33 7.97
N ILE A 108 -3.50 6.98 8.40
CA ILE A 108 -3.75 8.37 7.98
C ILE A 108 -2.64 9.32 8.43
N GLN A 109 -2.05 9.08 9.62
CA GLN A 109 -0.95 9.89 10.10
C GLN A 109 0.35 9.59 9.37
N GLN A 110 0.65 8.31 9.14
CA GLN A 110 1.84 7.90 8.40
C GLN A 110 1.82 8.44 6.96
N GLU A 111 0.65 8.45 6.31
CA GLU A 111 0.45 9.06 4.99
C GLU A 111 0.78 10.56 5.01
N PHE A 112 0.29 11.29 6.01
CA PHE A 112 0.60 12.72 6.12
C PHE A 112 2.08 12.99 6.41
N GLU A 113 2.76 12.09 7.10
CA GLU A 113 4.19 12.18 7.41
C GLU A 113 5.10 11.63 6.30
N ASN A 114 4.53 11.05 5.24
CA ASN A 114 5.23 10.31 4.17
C ASN A 114 6.17 9.22 4.73
N THR A 115 5.79 8.61 5.84
CA THR A 115 6.54 7.53 6.50
C THR A 115 5.95 6.16 6.21
N GLU A 116 4.88 6.08 5.41
CA GLU A 116 4.32 4.80 4.99
C GLU A 116 5.29 4.00 4.14
N ASP A 117 5.61 2.81 4.63
CA ASP A 117 6.30 1.81 3.86
C ASP A 117 5.28 1.09 2.96
N LEU A 118 5.15 1.58 1.73
CA LEU A 118 4.30 0.97 0.70
C LEU A 118 4.87 -0.36 0.17
N SER A 119 6.05 -0.80 0.62
CA SER A 119 6.71 -1.99 0.08
C SER A 119 5.85 -3.26 0.26
N GLY A 120 5.64 -3.97 -0.85
CA GLY A 120 4.83 -5.20 -0.86
C GLY A 120 3.32 -4.99 -0.95
N THR A 121 2.82 -3.75 -0.95
CA THR A 121 1.40 -3.44 -1.15
C THR A 121 1.06 -3.33 -2.64
N GLN A 122 -0.18 -3.63 -3.04
CA GLN A 122 -0.65 -3.56 -4.43
C GLN A 122 -0.32 -2.22 -5.10
N ALA A 123 -0.37 -1.11 -4.35
CA ALA A 123 0.00 0.23 -4.80
C ALA A 123 1.47 0.33 -5.27
N SER A 124 2.42 -0.32 -4.55
CA SER A 124 3.82 -0.37 -4.99
C SER A 124 3.99 -1.12 -6.30
N LEU A 125 3.22 -2.19 -6.53
CA LEU A 125 3.25 -2.94 -7.78
C LEU A 125 2.63 -2.15 -8.93
N GLU A 126 1.54 -1.41 -8.69
CA GLU A 126 0.90 -0.54 -9.68
C GLU A 126 1.80 0.63 -10.11
N ASP A 127 2.54 1.24 -9.19
CA ASP A 127 3.49 2.31 -9.50
C ASP A 127 4.64 1.85 -10.40
N TYR A 128 5.11 0.59 -10.23
CA TYR A 128 6.18 0.03 -11.06
C TYR A 128 5.68 -0.67 -12.34
N LEU A 129 4.46 -1.22 -12.36
CA LEU A 129 4.00 -2.13 -13.41
C LEU A 129 2.78 -1.61 -14.20
N GLY A 130 2.03 -0.65 -13.66
CA GLY A 130 0.74 -0.20 -14.21
C GLY A 130 -0.41 -1.19 -14.01
N MET A 131 -1.65 -0.74 -14.26
CA MET A 131 -2.86 -1.57 -14.12
C MET A 131 -2.85 -2.72 -15.14
N ASN A 132 -2.66 -3.97 -14.70
CA ASN A 132 -2.95 -5.13 -15.55
C ASN A 132 -3.34 -6.38 -14.77
N GLU A 133 -4.56 -6.83 -15.04
CA GLU A 133 -5.09 -8.10 -14.58
C GLU A 133 -4.54 -9.25 -15.46
N LYS A 134 -4.01 -10.30 -14.80
CA LYS A 134 -3.61 -11.63 -15.33
C LYS A 134 -2.21 -11.82 -15.92
N THR A 135 -1.16 -11.19 -15.37
CA THR A 135 0.24 -11.54 -15.69
C THR A 135 0.91 -12.31 -14.54
N LYS A 136 1.36 -13.56 -14.78
CA LYS A 136 2.33 -14.23 -13.88
C LYS A 136 3.70 -13.63 -14.14
N ILE A 137 4.31 -13.02 -13.12
CA ILE A 137 5.61 -12.35 -13.23
C ILE A 137 6.61 -13.12 -12.36
N ILE A 138 7.74 -13.50 -12.96
CA ILE A 138 8.91 -14.06 -12.26
C ILE A 138 9.97 -12.96 -12.28
N VAL A 139 10.31 -12.41 -11.11
CA VAL A 139 11.26 -11.28 -10.98
C VAL A 139 12.55 -11.76 -10.32
N LYS A 140 13.70 -11.42 -10.91
CA LYS A 140 15.03 -11.67 -10.34
C LYS A 140 15.57 -10.40 -9.71
N LEU A 141 15.67 -10.38 -8.37
CA LEU A 141 16.18 -9.25 -7.61
C LEU A 141 17.72 -9.19 -7.70
N GLN A 142 18.27 -7.99 -7.93
CA GLN A 142 19.71 -7.74 -7.96
C GLN A 142 20.05 -6.48 -7.15
N LYS A 143 21.28 -6.40 -6.64
CA LYS A 143 21.75 -5.25 -5.83
C LYS A 143 21.67 -3.93 -6.63
N ARG A 144 21.29 -2.84 -5.94
CA ARG A 144 21.23 -1.48 -6.53
C ARG A 144 22.57 -1.13 -7.20
N GLY A 145 22.51 -0.75 -8.48
CA GLY A 145 23.67 -0.35 -9.30
C GLY A 145 24.23 -1.44 -10.23
N ALA A 146 23.74 -2.67 -10.19
CA ALA A 146 24.30 -3.78 -10.94
C ALA A 146 23.78 -3.95 -12.38
N GLY A 147 23.14 -2.92 -12.95
CA GLY A 147 22.59 -2.94 -14.31
C GLY A 147 21.34 -3.81 -14.45
N LYS A 148 20.87 -4.00 -15.71
CA LYS A 148 19.70 -4.83 -16.00
C LYS A 148 20.03 -6.31 -15.71
N PRO A 149 19.16 -7.06 -15.02
CA PRO A 149 19.41 -8.46 -14.71
C PRO A 149 19.56 -9.28 -16.00
N ALA A 150 20.56 -10.17 -16.02
CA ALA A 150 20.82 -11.04 -17.15
C ALA A 150 19.61 -11.96 -17.39
N ARG A 151 19.18 -12.05 -18.65
CA ARG A 151 18.12 -12.97 -19.07
C ARG A 151 18.58 -14.40 -18.80
N GLU A 152 17.70 -15.22 -18.23
CA GLU A 152 18.02 -16.62 -18.00
C GLU A 152 18.32 -17.32 -19.33
N PRO A 153 19.40 -18.12 -19.40
CA PRO A 153 19.66 -18.92 -20.58
C PRO A 153 18.48 -19.87 -20.79
N LEU A 154 17.92 -19.87 -22.00
CA LEU A 154 16.75 -20.68 -22.39
C LEU A 154 16.98 -22.20 -22.27
N MET A 155 18.23 -22.63 -22.07
CA MET A 155 18.61 -24.03 -21.98
C MET A 155 19.66 -24.21 -20.88
N SER A 156 19.53 -25.29 -20.12
CA SER A 156 20.56 -25.73 -19.18
C SER A 156 21.84 -26.13 -19.94
N GLU A 157 23.01 -26.02 -19.30
CA GLU A 157 24.27 -26.46 -19.90
C GLU A 157 24.25 -27.95 -20.30
N GLU A 158 23.48 -28.76 -19.58
CA GLU A 158 23.29 -30.19 -19.84
C GLU A 158 22.50 -30.44 -21.13
N GLU A 159 21.41 -29.71 -21.34
CA GLU A 159 20.61 -29.81 -22.58
C GLU A 159 21.43 -29.36 -23.79
N ARG A 160 22.26 -28.32 -23.62
CA ARG A 160 23.16 -27.84 -24.68
C ARG A 160 24.20 -28.89 -25.07
N LYS A 161 24.74 -29.64 -24.09
CA LYS A 161 25.66 -30.76 -24.33
C LYS A 161 24.95 -31.92 -25.04
N GLN A 162 23.73 -32.28 -24.62
CA GLN A 162 22.95 -33.34 -25.27
C GLN A 162 22.60 -32.99 -26.72
N LEU A 163 22.26 -31.74 -27.00
CA LEU A 163 21.97 -31.28 -28.36
C LEU A 163 23.21 -31.36 -29.26
N MET A 164 24.39 -30.99 -28.75
CA MET A 164 25.66 -31.14 -29.47
C MET A 164 26.03 -32.61 -29.72
N LEU A 165 25.85 -33.49 -28.71
CA LEU A 165 26.07 -34.93 -28.85
C LEU A 165 25.13 -35.56 -29.89
N HIS A 166 23.86 -35.17 -29.88
CA HIS A 166 22.88 -35.64 -30.86
C HIS A 166 23.21 -35.16 -32.28
N ALA A 167 23.65 -33.90 -32.43
CA ALA A 167 24.11 -33.37 -33.71
C ALA A 167 25.36 -34.12 -34.23
N TYR A 168 26.31 -34.43 -33.36
CA TYR A 168 27.51 -35.19 -33.70
C TYR A 168 27.17 -36.62 -34.13
N ARG A 169 26.34 -37.33 -33.35
CA ARG A 169 25.90 -38.69 -33.70
C ARG A 169 25.13 -38.71 -35.02
N ARG A 170 24.33 -37.68 -35.31
CA ARG A 170 23.65 -37.52 -36.62
C ARG A 170 24.66 -37.30 -37.75
N GLN A 171 25.73 -36.53 -37.53
CA GLN A 171 26.80 -36.36 -38.51
C GLN A 171 27.56 -37.67 -38.76
N GLU A 172 27.83 -38.47 -37.74
CA GLU A 172 28.46 -39.79 -37.91
C GLU A 172 27.55 -40.74 -38.69
N GLN A 173 26.25 -40.79 -38.37
CA GLN A 173 25.30 -41.60 -39.13
C GLN A 173 25.24 -41.18 -40.60
N LEU A 174 25.23 -39.87 -40.89
CA LEU A 174 25.26 -39.36 -42.27
C LEU A 174 26.58 -39.68 -43.00
N LYS A 175 27.70 -39.79 -42.28
CA LYS A 175 28.99 -40.20 -42.85
C LYS A 175 29.07 -41.72 -43.12
N VAL A 176 28.31 -42.52 -42.39
CA VAL A 176 28.23 -43.99 -42.59
C VAL A 176 27.22 -44.36 -43.69
N SER A 177 26.36 -43.43 -44.09
CA SER A 177 25.34 -43.60 -45.14
C SER A 177 25.80 -43.30 -46.58
N PHE A 178 27.11 -43.23 -46.85
CA PHE A 178 27.70 -43.10 -48.19
C PHE A 178 28.80 -44.12 -48.41
#